data_AF-A0A6L6B964-F1
#
_entry.id   AF-A0A6L6B964-F1
#
_cell.length_a   1.000
_cell.length_b   1.000
_cell.length_c   1.000
_cell.angle_alpha   90.00
_cell.angle_beta   90.00
_cell.angle_gamma   90.00
#
_symmetry.space_group_name_H-M   'P 1'
#
loop_
_entity.id
_entity.type
_entity.pdbx_description
1 polymer ?
#
loop_
_entity_poly.entity_id
_entity_poly.type
_entity_poly.pdbx_seq_one_letter_code
_entity_poly.pdbx_strand_id
1 'polypeptide(L)'
;PTEGKKLVWLSQTTLSVDETLDAVAILKERFPQIQDPPSDDICYATQNRQEAIKAIAPQADLVLVVGSTNSSNSVRLVEVAKEYGTPNAYLLDFAAEAKDEWLEGVETIGVTSGASVPEILVNDLLTWLAERGFGDVETVTAMEESLLFSLPPELRKDMKAAEAK
;
A
#
# COMPACT_ATOMS: atom_id res chain seq x y z
N PRO A 1 -31.86 0.45 4.24
CA PRO A 1 -32.73 -0.60 3.64
C PRO A 1 -33.98 -0.78 4.50
N THR A 2 -35.08 -1.20 3.88
CA THR A 2 -36.31 -1.55 4.60
C THR A 2 -36.05 -2.77 5.50
N GLU A 3 -36.62 -2.75 6.71
CA GLU A 3 -36.53 -3.85 7.66
C GLU A 3 -36.95 -5.19 7.02
N GLY A 4 -36.20 -6.26 7.28
CA GLY A 4 -36.47 -7.59 6.74
C GLY A 4 -35.96 -7.88 5.32
N LYS A 5 -35.18 -6.97 4.69
CA LYS A 5 -34.51 -7.24 3.42
C LYS A 5 -33.08 -7.75 3.63
N LYS A 6 -32.68 -8.75 2.83
CA LYS A 6 -31.29 -9.24 2.80
C LYS A 6 -30.35 -8.14 2.33
N LEU A 7 -29.29 -7.91 3.08
CA LEU A 7 -28.29 -6.88 2.82
C LEU A 7 -26.89 -7.46 3.07
N VAL A 8 -25.97 -7.17 2.17
CA VAL A 8 -24.55 -7.51 2.26
C VAL A 8 -23.77 -6.24 1.97
N TRP A 9 -22.64 -6.01 2.65
CA TRP A 9 -21.70 -4.96 2.27
C TRP A 9 -20.53 -5.56 1.48
N LEU A 10 -19.93 -4.73 0.62
CA LEU A 10 -18.71 -5.03 -0.12
C LEU A 10 -17.79 -3.82 -0.02
N SER A 11 -16.47 -4.02 -0.11
CA SER A 11 -15.51 -2.91 -0.17
C SER A 11 -14.67 -2.92 -1.45
N GLN A 12 -14.09 -1.76 -1.75
CA GLN A 12 -13.02 -1.67 -2.74
C GLN A 12 -11.74 -2.28 -2.15
N THR A 13 -10.94 -2.92 -2.99
CA THR A 13 -9.76 -3.71 -2.58
C THR A 13 -8.59 -2.90 -2.03
N THR A 14 -8.58 -1.58 -2.26
CA THR A 14 -7.47 -0.65 -1.97
C THR A 14 -7.78 0.38 -0.89
N LEU A 15 -8.88 0.19 -0.14
CA LEU A 15 -9.25 1.10 0.95
C LEU A 15 -8.32 0.93 2.16
N SER A 16 -8.38 1.90 3.07
CA SER A 16 -7.89 1.71 4.43
C SER A 16 -8.50 0.48 5.07
N VAL A 17 -7.70 -0.33 5.76
CA VAL A 17 -8.26 -1.41 6.58
C VAL A 17 -9.08 -0.81 7.74
N ASP A 18 -8.51 0.13 8.48
CA ASP A 18 -9.14 0.63 9.72
C ASP A 18 -10.40 1.45 9.42
N GLU A 19 -10.34 2.39 8.47
CA GLU A 19 -11.53 3.20 8.15
C GLU A 19 -12.66 2.34 7.57
N THR A 20 -12.33 1.26 6.86
CA THR A 20 -13.34 0.33 6.36
C THR A 20 -14.01 -0.39 7.54
N LEU A 21 -13.23 -0.84 8.54
CA LEU A 21 -13.77 -1.48 9.73
C LEU A 21 -14.64 -0.52 10.55
N ASP A 22 -14.24 0.75 10.68
CA ASP A 22 -15.02 1.79 11.35
C ASP A 22 -16.34 2.07 10.61
N ALA A 23 -16.29 2.19 9.28
CA ALA A 23 -17.48 2.38 8.45
C ALA A 23 -18.43 1.18 8.56
N VAL A 24 -17.89 -0.05 8.57
CA VAL A 24 -18.68 -1.28 8.75
C VAL A 24 -19.30 -1.33 10.14
N ALA A 25 -18.63 -0.87 11.20
CA ALA A 25 -19.21 -0.77 12.53
C ALA A 25 -20.46 0.14 12.53
N ILE A 26 -20.37 1.32 11.92
CA ILE A 26 -21.51 2.25 11.76
C ILE A 26 -22.63 1.61 10.95
N LEU A 27 -22.31 0.87 9.88
CA LEU A 27 -23.29 0.14 9.09
C LEU A 27 -24.00 -0.94 9.90
N LYS A 28 -23.28 -1.67 10.76
CA LYS A 28 -23.84 -2.71 11.64
C LYS A 28 -24.75 -2.13 12.72
N GLU A 29 -24.42 -0.96 13.27
CA GLU A 29 -25.32 -0.25 14.18
C GLU A 29 -26.63 0.15 13.50
N ARG A 30 -26.55 0.66 12.27
CA ARG A 30 -27.72 1.10 11.51
C ARG A 30 -28.54 -0.05 10.93
N PHE A 31 -27.88 -1.14 10.54
CA PHE A 31 -28.48 -2.32 9.90
C PHE A 31 -28.02 -3.60 10.61
N PRO A 32 -28.61 -3.96 11.77
CA PRO A 32 -28.12 -5.10 12.57
C PRO A 32 -28.16 -6.48 11.87
N GLN A 33 -28.90 -6.60 10.76
CA GLN A 33 -28.99 -7.83 9.95
C GLN A 33 -28.09 -7.80 8.71
N ILE A 34 -27.23 -6.79 8.54
CA ILE A 34 -26.27 -6.75 7.44
C ILE A 34 -25.30 -7.91 7.55
N GLN A 35 -25.05 -8.59 6.43
CA GLN A 35 -24.09 -9.70 6.38
C GLN A 35 -22.73 -9.21 5.89
N ASP A 36 -21.69 -9.78 6.48
CA ASP A 36 -20.32 -9.65 6.03
C ASP A 36 -20.12 -10.44 4.72
N PRO A 37 -19.20 -10.00 3.83
CA PRO A 37 -18.78 -10.83 2.71
C PRO A 37 -18.14 -12.13 3.23
N PRO A 38 -18.15 -13.22 2.44
CA PRO A 38 -17.59 -14.50 2.86
C PRO A 38 -16.07 -14.48 3.05
N SER A 39 -15.40 -13.45 2.54
CA SER A 39 -13.98 -13.16 2.70
C SER A 39 -13.78 -11.64 2.69
N ASP A 40 -12.71 -11.14 3.29
CA ASP A 40 -12.37 -9.72 3.19
C ASP A 40 -12.16 -9.31 1.73
N ASP A 41 -12.80 -8.22 1.33
CA ASP A 41 -12.67 -7.68 -0.03
C ASP A 41 -11.40 -6.81 -0.19
N ILE A 42 -10.81 -6.32 0.91
CA ILE A 42 -9.49 -5.67 0.87
C ILE A 42 -8.44 -6.74 0.56
N CYS A 43 -7.69 -6.58 -0.53
CA CYS A 43 -6.76 -7.61 -0.95
C CYS A 43 -5.55 -7.69 0.01
N TYR A 44 -4.94 -8.89 0.10
CA TYR A 44 -3.77 -9.13 0.94
C TYR A 44 -2.65 -8.10 0.68
N ALA A 45 -2.40 -7.75 -0.59
CA ALA A 45 -1.35 -6.82 -0.97
C ALA A 45 -1.54 -5.40 -0.38
N THR A 46 -2.80 -4.96 -0.25
CA THR A 46 -3.15 -3.69 0.41
C THR A 46 -2.92 -3.81 1.92
N GLN A 47 -3.43 -4.88 2.55
CA GLN A 47 -3.33 -5.10 3.99
C GLN A 47 -1.87 -5.15 4.44
N ASN A 48 -1.05 -5.99 3.78
CA ASN A 48 0.36 -6.19 4.10
C ASN A 48 1.17 -4.90 4.02
N ARG A 49 0.92 -4.08 3.00
CA ARG A 49 1.62 -2.80 2.84
C ARG A 49 1.19 -1.79 3.90
N GLN A 50 -0.09 -1.77 4.25
CA GLN A 50 -0.56 -0.94 5.36
C GLN A 50 0.02 -1.40 6.70
N GLU A 51 0.14 -2.71 6.95
CA GLU A 51 0.80 -3.24 8.15
C GLU A 51 2.29 -2.88 8.17
N ALA A 52 3.00 -3.01 7.04
CA ALA A 52 4.40 -2.62 6.94
C ALA A 52 4.60 -1.13 7.23
N ILE A 53 3.77 -0.25 6.64
CA ILE A 53 3.92 1.19 6.89
C ILE A 53 3.52 1.58 8.32
N LYS A 54 2.59 0.87 8.96
CA LYS A 54 2.27 1.02 10.40
C LYS A 54 3.44 0.64 11.30
N ALA A 55 4.29 -0.30 10.89
CA ALA A 55 5.51 -0.64 11.61
C ALA A 55 6.65 0.37 11.37
N ILE A 56 6.73 0.93 10.16
CA ILE A 56 7.78 1.88 9.76
C ILE A 56 7.53 3.30 10.31
N ALA A 57 6.30 3.83 10.17
CA ALA A 57 6.00 5.23 10.46
C ALA A 57 6.33 5.66 11.91
N PRO A 58 6.04 4.90 12.97
CA PRO A 58 6.39 5.29 14.34
C PRO A 58 7.90 5.48 14.59
N GLN A 59 8.75 4.99 13.68
CA GLN A 59 10.20 4.96 13.81
C GLN A 59 10.89 5.90 12.81
N ALA A 60 10.13 6.67 12.01
CA ALA A 60 10.67 7.52 10.96
C ALA A 60 10.24 9.00 11.14
N ASP A 61 11.17 9.92 10.90
CA ASP A 61 10.91 11.37 10.91
C ASP A 61 10.27 11.84 9.60
N LEU A 62 10.52 11.08 8.52
CA LEU A 62 10.03 11.30 7.17
C LEU A 62 9.62 9.96 6.54
N VAL A 63 8.48 9.92 5.87
CA VAL A 63 8.07 8.77 5.06
C VAL A 63 7.93 9.19 3.61
N LEU A 64 8.59 8.45 2.72
CA LEU A 64 8.48 8.60 1.27
C LEU A 64 7.81 7.37 0.67
N VAL A 65 6.66 7.57 0.05
CA VAL A 65 5.92 6.54 -0.66
C VAL A 65 6.15 6.73 -2.14
N VAL A 66 6.76 5.75 -2.79
CA VAL A 66 6.85 5.72 -4.26
C VAL A 66 5.52 5.25 -4.82
N GLY A 67 4.93 6.03 -5.72
CA GLY A 67 3.68 5.68 -6.40
C GLY A 67 2.97 6.90 -6.96
N SER A 68 2.04 6.66 -7.87
CA SER A 68 1.36 7.74 -8.58
C SER A 68 0.17 8.30 -7.81
N THR A 69 -0.12 9.59 -7.99
CA THR A 69 -1.27 10.27 -7.38
C THR A 69 -2.63 9.67 -7.78
N ASN A 70 -2.68 8.93 -8.89
CA ASN A 70 -3.90 8.23 -9.33
C ASN A 70 -4.05 6.81 -8.73
N SER A 71 -3.09 6.36 -7.93
CA SER A 71 -3.09 5.04 -7.28
C SER A 71 -3.65 5.14 -5.87
N SER A 72 -4.91 4.71 -5.68
CA SER A 72 -5.58 4.71 -4.37
C SER A 72 -4.76 3.99 -3.29
N ASN A 73 -4.12 2.86 -3.61
CA ASN A 73 -3.27 2.15 -2.66
C ASN A 73 -2.04 2.99 -2.26
N SER A 74 -1.40 3.69 -3.20
CA SER A 74 -0.20 4.49 -2.90
C SER A 74 -0.56 5.72 -2.06
N VAL A 75 -1.64 6.42 -2.42
CA VAL A 75 -2.18 7.53 -1.63
C VAL A 75 -2.54 7.06 -0.21
N ARG A 76 -3.17 5.89 -0.08
CA ARG A 76 -3.56 5.35 1.22
C ARG A 76 -2.35 5.08 2.13
N LEU A 77 -1.23 4.61 1.60
CA LEU A 77 -0.02 4.40 2.41
C LEU A 77 0.50 5.70 3.03
N VAL A 78 0.39 6.83 2.32
CA VAL A 78 0.76 8.16 2.84
C VAL A 78 -0.18 8.57 3.97
N GLU A 79 -1.48 8.37 3.79
CA GLU A 79 -2.50 8.66 4.81
C GLU A 79 -2.26 7.84 6.09
N VAL A 80 -2.02 6.53 5.93
CA VAL A 80 -1.73 5.62 7.05
C VAL A 80 -0.42 6.01 7.73
N ALA A 81 0.64 6.37 7.00
CA ALA A 81 1.88 6.84 7.61
C ALA A 81 1.68 8.08 8.50
N LYS A 82 0.87 9.04 8.03
CA LYS A 82 0.52 10.25 8.80
C LYS A 82 -0.28 9.95 10.04
N GLU A 83 -1.23 9.02 9.93
CA GLU A 83 -2.08 8.61 11.03
C GLU A 83 -1.28 7.86 12.12
N TYR A 84 -0.26 7.08 11.74
CA TYR A 84 0.43 6.16 12.65
C TYR A 84 1.77 6.64 13.22
N GLY A 85 2.33 7.77 12.77
CA GLY A 85 3.51 8.32 13.44
C GLY A 85 4.30 9.40 12.70
N THR A 86 4.17 9.49 11.37
CA THR A 86 5.00 10.41 10.57
C THR A 86 4.13 11.42 9.82
N PRO A 87 3.85 12.60 10.38
CA PRO A 87 3.06 13.64 9.69
C PRO A 87 3.76 14.13 8.41
N ASN A 88 5.09 14.07 8.36
CA ASN A 88 5.91 14.33 7.19
C ASN A 88 5.93 13.10 6.27
N ALA A 89 4.80 12.78 5.64
CA ALA A 89 4.74 11.72 4.64
C ALA A 89 4.35 12.28 3.26
N TYR A 90 5.10 11.89 2.23
CA TYR A 90 4.94 12.39 0.88
C TYR A 90 4.82 11.26 -0.14
N LEU A 91 4.02 11.51 -1.17
CA LEU A 91 3.91 10.68 -2.36
C LEU A 91 4.81 11.25 -3.45
N LEU A 92 5.53 10.38 -4.14
CA LEU A 92 6.34 10.76 -5.31
C LEU A 92 6.28 9.68 -6.38
N ASP A 93 6.17 10.09 -7.65
CA ASP A 93 6.22 9.16 -8.78
C ASP A 93 7.67 8.72 -9.04
N PHE A 94 8.63 9.62 -8.83
CA PHE A 94 10.06 9.40 -9.12
C PHE A 94 10.98 10.07 -8.09
N ALA A 95 12.18 9.51 -7.91
CA ALA A 95 13.20 10.05 -7.00
C ALA A 95 13.54 11.54 -7.25
N ALA A 96 13.45 12.01 -8.50
CA ALA A 96 13.72 13.40 -8.85
C ALA A 96 12.69 14.41 -8.29
N GLU A 97 11.54 13.95 -7.82
CA GLU A 97 10.52 14.79 -7.16
C GLU A 97 10.81 14.98 -5.66
N ALA A 98 11.69 14.15 -5.09
CA ALA A 98 12.14 14.31 -3.71
C ALA A 98 12.92 15.63 -3.58
N LYS A 99 12.72 16.30 -2.45
CA LYS A 99 13.29 17.62 -2.19
C LYS A 99 14.24 17.59 -1.01
N ASP A 100 15.38 18.26 -1.15
CA ASP A 100 16.36 18.37 -0.06
C ASP A 100 15.76 19.02 1.19
N GLU A 101 14.82 19.95 1.03
CA GLU A 101 14.10 20.61 2.13
C GLU A 101 13.33 19.63 3.04
N TRP A 102 12.95 18.45 2.54
CA TRP A 102 12.28 17.42 3.35
C TRP A 102 13.23 16.69 4.29
N LEU A 103 14.54 16.76 4.03
CA LEU A 103 15.57 16.04 4.78
C LEU A 103 16.11 16.86 5.97
N GLU A 104 15.70 18.12 6.09
CA GLU A 104 16.18 19.01 7.15
C GLU A 104 15.75 18.49 8.54
N GLY A 105 16.74 18.11 9.36
CA GLY A 105 16.50 17.59 10.72
C GLY A 105 15.96 16.16 10.77
N VAL A 106 15.99 15.43 9.65
CA VAL A 106 15.58 14.02 9.56
C VAL A 106 16.77 13.12 9.89
N GLU A 107 16.58 12.19 10.82
CA GLU A 107 17.56 11.15 11.14
C GLU A 107 17.18 9.82 10.49
N THR A 108 15.89 9.49 10.44
CA THR A 108 15.39 8.22 9.89
C THR A 108 14.31 8.44 8.83
N ILE A 109 14.47 7.79 7.67
CA ILE A 109 13.53 7.84 6.54
C ILE A 109 12.88 6.48 6.33
N GLY A 110 11.56 6.43 6.42
CA GLY A 110 10.77 5.29 5.99
C GLY A 110 10.53 5.33 4.49
N VAL A 111 10.86 4.26 3.77
CA VAL A 111 10.58 4.12 2.33
C VAL A 111 9.64 2.95 2.09
N THR A 112 8.59 3.18 1.30
CA THR A 112 7.70 2.12 0.83
C THR A 112 7.20 2.43 -0.58
N SER A 113 6.42 1.52 -1.17
CA SER A 113 5.84 1.74 -2.50
C SER A 113 4.46 1.11 -2.67
N GLY A 114 3.70 1.68 -3.60
CA GLY A 114 2.44 1.10 -4.03
C GLY A 114 2.61 -0.28 -4.69
N ALA A 115 1.56 -1.10 -4.69
CA ALA A 115 1.61 -2.46 -5.25
C ALA A 115 1.92 -2.53 -6.75
N SER A 116 1.69 -1.45 -7.50
CA SER A 116 1.91 -1.37 -8.95
C SER A 116 3.27 -0.77 -9.33
N VAL A 117 4.12 -0.46 -8.35
CA VAL A 117 5.37 0.28 -8.58
C VAL A 117 6.51 -0.68 -8.92
N PRO A 118 7.21 -0.47 -10.05
CA PRO A 118 8.42 -1.23 -10.37
C PRO A 118 9.52 -1.01 -9.34
N GLU A 119 10.23 -2.09 -8.98
CA GLU A 119 11.31 -2.07 -7.99
C GLU A 119 12.43 -1.06 -8.33
N ILE A 120 12.69 -0.83 -9.63
CA ILE A 120 13.69 0.15 -10.08
C ILE A 120 13.42 1.56 -9.53
N LEU A 121 12.15 1.97 -9.39
CA LEU A 121 11.80 3.29 -8.89
C LEU A 121 12.09 3.44 -7.38
N VAL A 122 11.95 2.34 -6.64
CA VAL A 122 12.35 2.31 -5.22
C VAL A 122 13.87 2.38 -5.11
N ASN A 123 14.59 1.63 -5.94
CA ASN A 123 16.05 1.64 -5.96
C ASN A 123 16.63 3.01 -6.38
N ASP A 124 16.00 3.71 -7.32
CA ASP A 124 16.37 5.06 -7.71
C ASP A 124 16.22 6.03 -6.53
N LEU A 125 15.14 5.90 -5.75
CA LEU A 125 14.94 6.70 -4.54
C LEU A 125 15.99 6.39 -3.47
N LEU A 126 16.27 5.11 -3.21
CA LEU A 126 17.30 4.69 -2.25
C LEU A 126 18.69 5.22 -2.66
N THR A 127 18.99 5.22 -3.96
CA THR A 127 20.25 5.79 -4.48
C THR A 127 20.30 7.30 -4.25
N TRP A 128 19.22 8.02 -4.57
CA TRP A 128 19.11 9.46 -4.35
C TRP A 128 19.27 9.84 -2.87
N LEU A 129 18.72 9.03 -1.96
CA LEU A 129 18.85 9.17 -0.51
C LEU A 129 20.27 8.88 -0.02
N ALA A 130 20.92 7.83 -0.55
CA ALA A 130 22.29 7.47 -0.21
C ALA A 130 23.29 8.58 -0.54
N GLU A 131 23.12 9.26 -1.69
CA GLU A 131 23.92 10.43 -2.08
C GLU A 131 23.81 11.60 -1.10
N ARG A 132 22.76 11.61 -0.25
CA ARG A 132 22.45 12.65 0.74
C ARG A 132 22.72 12.21 2.18
N GLY A 133 23.40 11.09 2.36
CA GLY A 133 23.82 10.59 3.68
C GLY A 133 22.92 9.50 4.27
N PHE A 134 21.84 9.11 3.60
CA PHE A 134 20.93 8.04 4.04
C PHE A 134 21.26 6.72 3.33
N GLY A 135 22.49 6.24 3.50
CA GLY A 135 23.00 5.04 2.82
C GLY A 135 22.87 3.73 3.62
N ASP A 136 22.55 3.80 4.91
CA ASP A 136 22.32 2.63 5.75
C ASP A 136 20.85 2.21 5.62
N VAL A 137 20.61 1.00 5.10
CA VAL A 137 19.26 0.52 4.75
C VAL A 137 18.94 -0.73 5.56
N GLU A 138 17.88 -0.63 6.35
CA GLU A 138 17.27 -1.76 7.06
C GLU A 138 15.94 -2.14 6.41
N THR A 139 15.79 -3.43 6.07
CA THR A 139 14.53 -3.94 5.51
C THR A 139 13.57 -4.35 6.62
N VAL A 140 12.39 -3.74 6.66
CA VAL A 140 11.30 -4.13 7.56
C VAL A 140 10.33 -5.04 6.84
N THR A 141 10.25 -6.31 7.27
CA THR A 141 9.29 -7.28 6.76
C THR A 141 8.18 -7.51 7.78
N ALA A 142 6.99 -6.96 7.53
CA ALA A 142 5.82 -7.22 8.36
C ALA A 142 5.19 -8.60 8.08
N MET A 143 5.10 -8.99 6.82
CA MET A 143 4.53 -10.27 6.41
C MET A 143 5.18 -10.81 5.13
N GLU A 144 5.36 -12.13 5.02
CA GLU A 144 5.83 -12.78 3.79
C GLU A 144 4.69 -13.04 2.80
N GLU A 145 4.88 -12.64 1.54
CA GLU A 145 3.94 -12.87 0.45
C GLU A 145 4.37 -14.08 -0.39
N SER A 146 3.50 -15.10 -0.50
CA SER A 146 3.77 -16.32 -1.29
C SER A 146 2.75 -16.59 -2.41
N LEU A 147 1.72 -15.75 -2.54
CA LEU A 147 0.65 -15.96 -3.51
C LEU A 147 1.10 -15.59 -4.92
N LEU A 148 0.94 -16.52 -5.87
CA LEU A 148 1.26 -16.32 -7.29
C LEU A 148 0.04 -16.59 -8.16
N PHE A 149 -0.30 -15.62 -9.02
CA PHE A 149 -1.33 -15.77 -10.03
C PHE A 149 -0.71 -16.22 -11.35
N SER A 150 -1.00 -17.45 -11.76
CA SER A 150 -0.54 -17.95 -13.05
C SER A 150 -1.28 -17.28 -14.21
N LEU A 151 -0.57 -17.10 -15.32
CA LEU A 151 -1.19 -16.65 -16.57
C LEU A 151 -2.32 -17.61 -17.00
N PRO A 152 -3.41 -17.08 -17.60
CA PRO A 152 -4.44 -17.88 -18.24
C PRO A 152 -3.86 -18.96 -19.17
N PRO A 153 -4.43 -20.18 -19.19
CA PRO A 153 -3.95 -21.28 -20.03
C PRO A 153 -3.78 -20.91 -21.52
N GLU A 154 -4.63 -20.03 -22.03
CA GLU A 154 -4.64 -19.54 -23.41
C GLU A 154 -3.35 -18.77 -23.72
N LEU A 155 -2.99 -17.80 -22.87
CA LEU A 155 -1.75 -17.01 -23.03
C LEU A 155 -0.49 -17.88 -22.89
N ARG A 156 -0.52 -18.87 -21.99
CA ARG A 156 0.60 -19.81 -21.82
C ARG A 156 0.82 -20.69 -23.07
N LYS A 157 -0.22 -20.99 -23.84
CA LYS A 157 -0.09 -21.73 -25.12
C LYS A 157 0.52 -20.85 -26.20
N ASP A 158 0.07 -19.61 -26.32
CA ASP A 158 0.55 -18.67 -27.33
C ASP A 158 2.02 -18.30 -27.11
N MET A 159 2.45 -18.11 -25.86
CA MET A 159 3.86 -17.88 -25.51
C MET A 159 4.75 -19.05 -25.93
N LYS A 160 4.36 -20.30 -25.62
CA LYS A 160 5.10 -21.49 -26.04
C LYS A 160 5.19 -21.63 -27.56
N ALA A 161 4.14 -21.23 -28.28
CA ALA A 161 4.14 -21.24 -29.73
C ALA A 161 5.01 -20.13 -30.34
N ALA A 162 5.15 -19.00 -29.65
CA ALA A 162 6.03 -17.89 -30.04
C ALA A 162 7.51 -18.20 -29.78
N GLU A 163 7.84 -18.86 -28.66
CA GLU A 163 9.21 -19.29 -28.31
C GLU A 163 9.73 -20.45 -29.18
N ALA A 164 8.82 -21.22 -29.80
CA ALA A 164 9.16 -22.34 -30.67
C ALA A 164 9.38 -21.93 -32.15
N LYS A 165 9.28 -20.64 -32.48
CA LYS A 165 9.56 -20.07 -33.81
C LYS A 165 10.88 -19.32 -33.81
#